data_AF-A0A3F3PGS4-F1
#
_entry.id   AF-A0A3F3PGS4-F1
#
_cell.length_a   1.000
_cell.length_b   1.000
_cell.length_c   1.000
_cell.angle_alpha   90.00
_cell.angle_beta   90.00
_cell.angle_gamma   90.00
#
_symmetry.space_group_name_H-M   'P 1'
#
loop_
_entity.id
_entity.type
_entity.pdbx_description
1 polymer ?
#
loop_
_entity_poly.entity_id
_entity_poly.type
_entity_poly.pdbx_seq_one_letter_code
_entity_poly.pdbx_strand_id
1 'polypeptide(L)'
;MVGNLWQSVGELEVDRPVHITMVRQNWYDIVPHNRELRIVMPRQKPLAGVASFLSCHDQQNADLVLSLLKELAFVAETPVQNNLCHDRALHDRHNPQWSVGNRMLIPKSLVLGIQLILRGLSPGSLVKFTWCYPWLPRGIMNSNGYIPRFQPQIVSLELYTQAGDETGTGRSSIAEEISVDGLVQLRHLTCLVWHGICPRRHALVLDTCIRQNSGTLERLDLRFSRRAVDRTPSVARAHDRDPVEFSNLRMLTLENVPISESG
;
A
#
# COMPACT_ATOMS: atom_id res chain seq x y z
N MET A 1 25.36 38.78 53.37
CA MET A 1 24.16 38.80 52.51
C MET A 1 24.17 37.52 51.68
N VAL A 2 23.33 36.56 52.08
CA VAL A 2 23.09 35.28 51.39
C VAL A 2 21.59 35.25 51.04
N GLY A 3 21.25 34.70 49.87
CA GLY A 3 19.88 34.36 49.46
C GLY A 3 19.82 34.17 47.93
N ASN A 4 20.10 32.97 47.42
CA ASN A 4 19.13 31.94 46.96
C ASN A 4 18.39 32.40 45.68
N LEU A 5 18.80 32.01 44.46
CA LEU A 5 18.56 30.73 43.76
C LEU A 5 17.28 29.96 44.18
N TRP A 6 16.52 29.57 43.14
CA TRP A 6 15.32 28.71 43.07
C TRP A 6 13.96 29.43 42.87
N GLN A 7 13.14 28.82 42.00
CA GLN A 7 11.76 29.13 41.56
C GLN A 7 11.72 30.12 40.36
N SER A 8 11.30 29.73 39.16
CA SER A 8 10.13 28.93 38.80
C SER A 8 10.45 28.01 37.61
N VAL A 9 10.40 26.71 37.87
CA VAL A 9 10.17 25.71 36.82
C VAL A 9 8.69 25.82 36.52
N GLY A 10 8.35 26.37 35.35
CA GLY A 10 6.99 26.32 34.84
C GLY A 10 6.60 24.85 34.72
N GLU A 11 5.59 24.47 35.47
CA GLU A 11 4.99 23.14 35.48
C GLU A 11 4.68 22.72 34.04
N LEU A 12 5.20 21.55 33.67
CA LEU A 12 4.72 20.79 32.52
C LEU A 12 3.21 20.62 32.67
N GLU A 13 2.44 21.27 31.80
CA GLU A 13 1.03 20.95 31.58
C GLU A 13 1.00 19.54 30.93
N VAL A 14 0.91 18.53 31.80
CA VAL A 14 0.66 17.13 31.46
C VAL A 14 -0.78 17.03 30.92
N ASP A 15 -0.92 16.28 29.83
CA ASP A 15 -2.17 15.73 29.30
C ASP A 15 -3.30 16.71 28.97
N ARG A 16 -3.17 17.40 27.83
CA ARG A 16 -4.35 17.60 26.98
C ARG A 16 -4.46 16.40 26.04
N PRO A 17 -5.54 15.59 26.11
CA PRO A 17 -5.75 14.54 25.12
C PRO A 17 -5.81 15.20 23.73
N VAL A 18 -4.86 14.84 22.87
CA VAL A 18 -4.87 15.29 21.48
C VAL A 18 -6.02 14.57 20.79
N HIS A 19 -7.15 15.27 20.68
CA HIS A 19 -8.33 14.77 20.01
C HIS A 19 -8.17 14.93 18.50
N ILE A 20 -8.06 13.79 17.79
CA ILE A 20 -8.27 13.77 16.34
C ILE A 20 -9.77 14.02 16.12
N THR A 21 -10.11 15.11 15.42
CA THR A 21 -11.49 15.43 15.05
C THR A 21 -11.80 14.84 13.69
N MET A 22 -13.07 14.49 13.46
CA MET A 22 -13.50 14.03 12.14
C MET A 22 -13.39 15.21 11.18
N VAL A 23 -12.53 15.08 10.18
CA VAL A 23 -12.42 16.04 9.08
C VAL A 23 -12.85 15.31 7.83
N ARG A 24 -13.94 15.78 7.22
CA ARG A 24 -14.42 15.29 5.93
C ARG A 24 -14.22 16.39 4.92
N GLN A 25 -13.27 16.23 4.02
CA GLN A 25 -13.10 17.10 2.87
C GLN A 25 -13.34 16.30 1.60
N ASN A 26 -13.64 16.98 0.50
CA ASN A 26 -13.95 16.35 -0.78
C ASN A 26 -12.91 15.31 -1.23
N TRP A 27 -11.67 15.38 -0.71
CA TRP A 27 -10.55 14.55 -1.15
C TRP A 27 -9.79 13.81 -0.05
N TYR A 28 -10.17 13.95 1.23
CA TYR A 28 -9.64 13.10 2.30
C TYR A 28 -10.56 13.11 3.51
N ASP A 29 -10.53 12.01 4.25
CA ASP A 29 -11.29 11.82 5.47
C ASP A 29 -10.37 11.35 6.59
N ILE A 30 -10.54 11.90 7.79
CA ILE A 30 -9.92 11.40 9.02
C ILE A 30 -11.03 10.77 9.89
N VAL A 31 -10.88 9.50 10.23
CA VAL A 31 -11.82 8.76 11.09
C VAL A 31 -11.21 8.65 12.49
N PRO A 32 -11.70 9.44 13.48
CA PRO A 32 -11.07 9.52 14.81
C PRO A 32 -10.99 8.19 15.55
N HIS A 33 -12.05 7.39 15.46
CA HIS A 33 -12.18 6.13 16.20
C HIS A 33 -11.12 5.10 15.77
N ASN A 34 -10.86 5.02 14.48
CA ASN A 34 -9.87 4.10 13.92
C ASN A 34 -8.48 4.74 13.80
N ARG A 35 -8.37 6.06 14.07
CA ARG A 35 -7.20 6.89 13.75
C ARG A 35 -6.73 6.62 12.31
N GLU A 36 -7.70 6.61 11.41
CA GLU A 36 -7.51 6.33 9.98
C GLU A 36 -7.45 7.65 9.22
N LEU A 37 -6.45 7.78 8.35
CA LEU A 37 -6.42 8.78 7.30
C LEU A 37 -6.66 8.12 5.95
N ARG A 38 -7.74 8.53 5.29
CA ARG A 38 -8.09 8.09 3.94
C ARG A 38 -7.92 9.24 2.97
N ILE A 39 -6.98 9.12 2.04
CA ILE A 39 -6.72 10.11 0.99
C ILE A 39 -7.30 9.61 -0.32
N VAL A 40 -8.22 10.38 -0.89
CA VAL A 40 -8.80 10.11 -2.21
C VAL A 40 -7.88 10.71 -3.28
N MET A 41 -7.41 9.87 -4.19
CA MET A 41 -6.62 10.24 -5.36
C MET A 41 -7.47 10.05 -6.62
N PRO A 42 -8.11 11.11 -7.14
CA PRO A 42 -8.91 11.04 -8.36
C PRO A 42 -8.06 10.61 -9.55
N ARG A 43 -8.63 9.80 -10.45
CA ARG A 43 -7.89 9.28 -11.61
C ARG A 43 -7.26 10.37 -12.47
N GLN A 44 -7.98 11.47 -12.68
CA GLN A 44 -7.53 12.59 -13.49
C GLN A 44 -6.65 13.60 -12.73
N LYS A 45 -6.72 13.60 -11.40
CA LYS A 45 -5.98 14.54 -10.53
C LYS A 45 -5.46 13.83 -9.28
N PRO A 46 -4.50 12.89 -9.38
CA PRO A 46 -4.09 12.06 -8.25
C PRO A 46 -3.48 12.86 -7.08
N LEU A 47 -2.90 14.03 -7.39
CA LEU A 47 -2.36 14.96 -6.39
C LEU A 47 -3.44 15.67 -5.58
N ALA A 48 -4.70 15.71 -6.02
CA ALA A 48 -5.74 16.52 -5.40
C ALA A 48 -5.94 16.19 -3.91
N GLY A 49 -6.07 14.91 -3.52
CA GLY A 49 -6.23 14.55 -2.11
C GLY A 49 -4.99 14.78 -1.26
N VAL A 50 -3.81 14.46 -1.80
CA VAL A 50 -2.54 14.71 -1.12
C VAL A 50 -2.35 16.21 -0.88
N ALA A 51 -2.59 17.04 -1.89
CA ALA A 51 -2.53 18.49 -1.77
C ALA A 51 -3.62 19.05 -0.85
N SER A 52 -4.84 18.51 -0.89
CA SER A 52 -5.93 18.91 0.00
C SER A 52 -5.53 18.70 1.46
N PHE A 53 -5.00 17.51 1.79
CA PHE A 53 -4.51 17.23 3.15
C PHE A 53 -3.39 18.19 3.55
N LEU A 54 -2.33 18.30 2.74
CA LEU A 54 -1.16 19.12 3.06
C LEU A 54 -1.45 20.63 3.09
N SER A 55 -2.50 21.10 2.42
CA SER A 55 -2.88 22.52 2.42
C SER A 55 -3.85 22.90 3.54
N CYS A 56 -4.64 21.95 4.04
CA CYS A 56 -5.64 22.19 5.08
C CYS A 56 -5.10 22.06 6.50
N HIS A 57 -3.93 21.43 6.64
CA HIS A 57 -3.21 21.34 7.89
C HIS A 57 -1.90 22.12 7.75
N ASP A 58 -1.64 23.06 8.67
CA ASP A 58 -0.28 23.57 8.82
C ASP A 58 0.67 22.44 9.22
N GLN A 59 1.98 22.67 9.09
CA GLN A 59 2.99 21.64 9.31
C GLN A 59 2.88 21.00 10.70
N GLN A 60 2.65 21.79 11.76
CA GLN A 60 2.59 21.29 13.13
C GLN A 60 1.35 20.41 13.34
N ASN A 61 0.20 20.84 12.83
CA ASN A 61 -1.05 20.10 12.90
C ASN A 61 -1.01 18.84 12.03
N ALA A 62 -0.40 18.88 10.85
CA ALA A 62 -0.21 17.71 10.00
C ALA A 62 0.66 16.66 10.70
N ASP A 63 1.82 17.07 11.24
CA ASP A 63 2.73 16.17 11.94
C ASP A 63 2.06 15.55 13.19
N LEU A 64 1.29 16.35 13.94
CA LEU A 64 0.54 15.86 15.09
C LEU A 64 -0.50 14.80 14.68
N VAL A 65 -1.33 15.08 13.67
CA VAL A 65 -2.34 14.14 13.17
C VAL A 65 -1.67 12.86 12.68
N LEU A 66 -0.65 12.97 11.83
CA LEU A 66 0.06 11.84 11.24
C LEU A 66 0.76 10.97 12.30
N SER A 67 1.31 11.58 13.36
CA SER A 67 1.99 10.87 14.43
C SER A 67 1.08 9.91 15.23
N LEU A 68 -0.23 10.17 15.22
CA LEU A 68 -1.22 9.42 15.98
C LEU A 68 -1.95 8.35 15.16
N LEU A 69 -1.76 8.32 13.84
CA LEU A 69 -2.47 7.42 12.95
C LEU A 69 -2.14 5.95 13.21
N LYS A 70 -3.17 5.11 13.07
CA LYS A 70 -3.05 3.65 13.05
C LYS A 70 -3.33 3.06 11.68
N GLU A 71 -4.06 3.78 10.84
CA GLU A 71 -4.43 3.32 9.50
C GLU A 71 -4.19 4.42 8.47
N LEU A 72 -3.67 4.02 7.31
CA LEU A 72 -3.43 4.93 6.19
C LEU A 72 -3.90 4.27 4.89
N ALA A 73 -4.78 4.96 4.18
CA ALA A 73 -5.34 4.50 2.93
C ALA A 73 -5.17 5.56 1.83
N PHE A 74 -4.57 5.16 0.71
CA PHE A 74 -4.60 5.93 -0.54
C PHE A 74 -5.57 5.25 -1.49
N VAL A 75 -6.67 5.90 -1.85
CA VAL A 75 -7.74 5.26 -2.63
C VAL A 75 -8.11 6.04 -3.88
N ALA A 76 -8.42 5.36 -4.97
CA ALA A 76 -9.06 6.02 -6.10
C ALA A 76 -10.53 6.38 -5.78
N GLU A 77 -11.04 7.43 -6.43
CA GLU A 77 -12.42 7.93 -6.29
C GLU A 77 -13.49 6.89 -6.69
N THR A 78 -13.20 6.08 -7.69
CA THR A 78 -14.04 4.94 -8.09
C THR A 78 -13.36 3.64 -7.68
N PRO A 79 -14.08 2.63 -7.13
CA PRO A 79 -13.48 1.37 -6.73
C PRO A 79 -12.78 0.71 -7.92
N VAL A 80 -11.45 0.74 -7.90
CA VAL A 80 -10.61 0.06 -8.91
C VAL A 80 -10.47 -1.42 -8.60
N GLN A 81 -10.91 -1.85 -7.42
CA GLN A 81 -10.72 -3.20 -6.87
C GLN A 81 -11.12 -4.32 -7.85
N ASN A 82 -12.26 -4.16 -8.54
CA ASN A 82 -12.74 -5.11 -9.55
C ASN A 82 -12.23 -4.82 -10.97
N ASN A 83 -11.86 -3.58 -11.27
CA ASN A 83 -11.48 -3.15 -12.61
C ASN A 83 -9.99 -3.37 -12.93
N LEU A 84 -9.14 -3.58 -11.92
CA LEU A 84 -7.70 -3.85 -12.10
C LEU A 84 -7.41 -5.30 -12.51
N CYS A 85 -8.26 -6.24 -12.09
CA CYS A 85 -8.15 -7.67 -12.42
C CYS A 85 -8.88 -8.03 -13.73
N HIS A 86 -9.78 -7.16 -14.20
CA HIS A 86 -10.60 -7.40 -15.39
C HIS A 86 -10.14 -6.49 -16.54
N ASP A 87 -9.75 -7.12 -17.65
CA ASP A 87 -9.22 -6.50 -18.87
C ASP A 87 -10.22 -5.59 -19.63
N ARG A 88 -11.31 -5.15 -18.99
CA ARG A 88 -12.31 -4.28 -19.63
C ARG A 88 -11.79 -2.88 -19.99
N ALA A 89 -10.60 -2.51 -19.50
CA ALA A 89 -9.91 -1.31 -19.98
C ALA A 89 -9.45 -1.40 -21.45
N LEU A 90 -9.46 -2.58 -22.09
CA LEU A 90 -9.12 -2.72 -23.52
C LEU A 90 -10.30 -2.50 -24.48
N HIS A 91 -11.55 -2.52 -24.02
CA HIS A 91 -12.71 -2.31 -24.89
C HIS A 91 -13.29 -0.90 -24.84
N ASP A 92 -12.82 -0.04 -23.93
CA ASP A 92 -13.17 1.38 -23.94
C ASP A 92 -12.32 2.14 -24.98
N ARG A 93 -12.55 1.83 -26.26
CA ARG A 93 -11.97 2.54 -27.43
C ARG A 93 -12.32 4.04 -27.48
N HIS A 94 -13.11 4.54 -26.52
CA HIS A 94 -13.53 5.94 -26.44
C HIS A 94 -12.84 6.76 -25.34
N ASN A 95 -11.88 6.20 -24.59
CA ASN A 95 -11.11 6.98 -23.63
C ASN A 95 -9.62 7.09 -24.02
N PRO A 96 -9.22 8.12 -24.80
CA PRO A 96 -7.87 8.26 -25.36
C PRO A 96 -6.78 8.54 -24.32
N GLN A 97 -7.08 8.60 -23.02
CA GLN A 97 -6.06 8.83 -21.99
C GLN A 97 -5.27 7.58 -21.59
N TRP A 98 -5.75 6.38 -21.93
CA TRP A 98 -5.08 5.12 -21.58
C TRP A 98 -4.64 4.31 -22.81
N SER A 99 -4.76 4.90 -24.02
CA SER A 99 -4.25 4.28 -25.24
C SER A 99 -2.74 4.08 -25.12
N VAL A 100 -2.37 2.79 -25.18
CA VAL A 100 -1.04 2.23 -25.37
C VAL A 100 -0.17 3.17 -26.21
N GLY A 101 0.66 4.00 -25.53
CA GLY A 101 1.50 4.97 -26.21
C GLY A 101 1.95 6.15 -25.34
N ASN A 102 1.12 6.61 -24.39
CA ASN A 102 1.52 7.69 -23.49
C ASN A 102 2.12 7.15 -22.19
N ARG A 103 3.40 7.44 -22.00
CA ARG A 103 4.11 7.13 -20.77
C ARG A 103 3.56 7.95 -19.61
N MET A 104 2.66 7.38 -18.82
CA MET A 104 2.09 8.07 -17.66
C MET A 104 3.15 8.08 -16.53
N LEU A 105 4.09 9.02 -16.63
CA LEU A 105 5.06 9.26 -15.57
C LEU A 105 4.30 9.70 -14.30
N ILE A 106 4.53 9.01 -13.18
CA ILE A 106 3.99 9.44 -11.88
C ILE A 106 4.54 10.85 -11.61
N PRO A 107 3.69 11.88 -11.39
CA PRO A 107 4.16 13.24 -11.16
C PRO A 107 5.11 13.30 -9.96
N LYS A 108 6.28 13.95 -10.10
CA LYS A 108 7.25 14.08 -9.00
C LYS A 108 6.63 14.75 -7.76
N SER A 109 5.77 15.74 -7.95
CA SER A 109 5.04 16.41 -6.87
C SER A 109 4.14 15.46 -6.07
N LEU A 110 3.53 14.48 -6.74
CA LEU A 110 2.73 13.45 -6.08
C LEU A 110 3.61 12.52 -5.24
N VAL A 111 4.74 12.06 -5.79
CA VAL A 111 5.71 11.24 -5.05
C VAL A 111 6.20 12.00 -3.81
N LEU A 112 6.57 13.27 -3.96
CA LEU A 112 7.02 14.11 -2.85
C LEU A 112 5.91 14.31 -1.79
N GLY A 113 4.68 14.60 -2.21
CA GLY A 113 3.56 14.77 -1.29
C GLY A 113 3.25 13.50 -0.49
N ILE A 114 3.27 12.33 -1.14
CA ILE A 114 3.13 11.04 -0.45
C ILE A 114 4.28 10.82 0.54
N GLN A 115 5.52 11.15 0.15
CA GLN A 115 6.67 11.03 1.05
C GLN A 115 6.57 11.95 2.27
N LEU A 116 6.01 13.16 2.12
CA LEU A 116 5.76 14.05 3.25
C LEU A 116 4.76 13.44 4.23
N ILE A 117 3.64 12.90 3.74
CA ILE A 117 2.65 12.21 4.57
C ILE A 117 3.29 11.02 5.30
N LEU A 118 4.03 10.17 4.57
CA LEU A 118 4.68 9.01 5.17
C LEU A 118 5.71 9.42 6.24
N ARG A 119 6.51 10.46 6.00
CA ARG A 119 7.51 10.94 6.98
C ARG A 119 6.91 11.53 8.24
N GLY A 120 5.68 12.03 8.20
CA GLY A 120 4.97 12.51 9.39
C GLY A 120 4.42 11.38 10.28
N LEU A 121 4.35 10.14 9.78
CA LEU A 121 3.93 9.01 10.60
C LEU A 121 4.98 8.68 11.66
N SER A 122 4.52 8.38 12.88
CA SER A 122 5.39 7.88 13.93
C SER A 122 5.91 6.47 13.55
N PRO A 123 7.22 6.18 13.67
CA PRO A 123 7.75 4.83 13.43
C PRO A 123 7.05 3.82 14.33
N GLY A 124 6.71 2.65 13.81
CA GLY A 124 6.07 1.62 14.64
C GLY A 124 4.58 1.83 14.91
N SER A 125 3.98 2.93 14.42
CA SER A 125 2.61 3.29 14.78
C SER A 125 1.54 2.64 13.89
N LEU A 126 1.84 2.46 12.60
CA LEU A 126 0.86 2.06 11.59
C LEU A 126 0.55 0.57 11.70
N VAL A 127 -0.74 0.24 11.79
CA VAL A 127 -1.26 -1.13 11.92
C VAL A 127 -1.84 -1.61 10.59
N LYS A 128 -2.48 -0.71 9.83
CA LYS A 128 -3.06 -1.00 8.53
C LYS A 128 -2.55 -0.05 7.45
N PHE A 129 -2.16 -0.61 6.31
CA PHE A 129 -1.82 0.15 5.11
C PHE A 129 -2.64 -0.33 3.92
N THR A 130 -3.29 0.61 3.23
CA THR A 130 -4.08 0.33 2.04
C THR A 130 -3.63 1.21 0.88
N TRP A 131 -3.31 0.56 -0.24
CA TRP A 131 -2.98 1.20 -1.49
C TRP A 131 -3.95 0.75 -2.57
N CYS A 132 -4.91 1.58 -2.92
CA CYS A 132 -5.90 1.30 -3.96
C CYS A 132 -5.69 2.23 -5.17
N TYR A 133 -4.58 2.01 -5.88
CA TYR A 133 -4.24 2.77 -7.08
C TYR A 133 -3.43 1.91 -8.08
N PRO A 134 -3.67 2.03 -9.41
CA PRO A 134 -3.04 1.19 -10.44
C PRO A 134 -1.50 1.08 -10.38
N TRP A 135 -0.81 2.14 -9.94
CA TRP A 135 0.65 2.17 -9.79
C TRP A 135 1.02 2.35 -8.32
N LEU A 136 2.24 1.95 -7.94
CA LEU A 136 2.79 2.12 -6.60
C LEU A 136 4.15 2.84 -6.70
N PRO A 137 4.35 4.02 -6.07
CA PRO A 137 5.62 4.71 -6.13
C PRO A 137 6.77 3.87 -5.53
N ARG A 138 7.92 3.92 -6.21
CA ARG A 138 9.17 3.38 -5.66
C ARG A 138 9.47 4.09 -4.34
N GLY A 139 9.90 3.32 -3.33
CA GLY A 139 10.17 3.84 -1.99
C GLY A 139 9.03 3.63 -1.00
N ILE A 140 7.92 3.00 -1.39
CA ILE A 140 6.86 2.61 -0.45
C ILE A 140 7.06 1.16 0.02
N MET A 141 7.00 0.18 -0.90
CA MET A 141 7.00 -1.26 -0.58
C MET A 141 8.22 -2.06 -1.09
N ASN A 142 9.17 -1.43 -1.76
CA ASN A 142 10.43 -2.11 -2.14
C ASN A 142 11.28 -2.42 -0.89
N SER A 143 12.38 -3.17 -1.01
CA SER A 143 13.17 -3.62 0.16
C SER A 143 13.67 -2.50 1.08
N ASN A 144 13.91 -1.29 0.55
CA ASN A 144 14.28 -0.10 1.32
C ASN A 144 13.15 0.93 1.41
N GLY A 145 11.92 0.50 1.13
CA GLY A 145 10.73 1.32 1.15
C GLY A 145 10.34 1.75 2.55
N TYR A 146 9.54 2.81 2.63
CA TYR A 146 9.12 3.40 3.89
C TYR A 146 8.39 2.37 4.77
N ILE A 147 7.45 1.62 4.19
CA ILE A 147 6.61 0.67 4.93
C ILE A 147 7.44 -0.43 5.60
N PRO A 148 8.22 -1.26 4.88
CA PRO A 148 9.00 -2.32 5.51
C PRO A 148 10.07 -1.79 6.48
N ARG A 149 10.59 -0.58 6.24
CA ARG A 149 11.66 0.00 7.08
C ARG A 149 11.16 0.62 8.39
N PHE A 150 10.04 1.35 8.35
CA PHE A 150 9.58 2.16 9.47
C PHE A 150 8.25 1.67 10.08
N GLN A 151 7.55 0.77 9.39
CA GLN A 151 6.29 0.19 9.83
C GLN A 151 6.29 -1.36 9.72
N PRO A 152 7.34 -2.08 10.19
CA PRO A 152 7.42 -3.54 10.06
C PRO A 152 6.33 -4.31 10.81
N GLN A 153 5.68 -3.68 11.79
CA GLN A 153 4.61 -4.22 12.63
C GLN A 153 3.21 -4.21 11.99
N ILE A 154 3.08 -3.79 10.73
CA ILE A 154 1.79 -3.81 10.03
C ILE A 154 1.19 -5.21 10.08
N VAL A 155 -0.09 -5.27 10.43
CA VAL A 155 -0.87 -6.51 10.50
C VAL A 155 -1.83 -6.67 9.33
N SER A 156 -2.25 -5.55 8.72
CA SER A 156 -3.17 -5.55 7.59
C SER A 156 -2.59 -4.76 6.42
N LEU A 157 -2.34 -5.47 5.33
CA LEU A 157 -1.83 -4.90 4.09
C LEU A 157 -2.80 -5.17 2.94
N GLU A 158 -3.23 -4.10 2.28
CA GLU A 158 -4.08 -4.19 1.10
C GLU A 158 -3.45 -3.45 -0.08
N LEU A 159 -3.10 -4.18 -1.15
CA LEU A 159 -2.47 -3.64 -2.36
C LEU A 159 -3.36 -3.94 -3.57
N TYR A 160 -3.97 -2.91 -4.15
CA TYR A 160 -4.74 -3.02 -5.39
C TYR A 160 -3.99 -2.31 -6.50
N THR A 161 -3.18 -3.09 -7.23
CA THR A 161 -2.28 -2.60 -8.28
C THR A 161 -2.67 -3.14 -9.65
N GLN A 162 -2.24 -2.47 -10.72
CA GLN A 162 -2.30 -3.01 -12.07
C GLN A 162 -1.05 -3.87 -12.30
N ALA A 163 -1.20 -5.06 -12.88
CA ALA A 163 -0.04 -5.86 -13.25
C ALA A 163 0.76 -5.19 -14.36
N GLY A 164 2.09 -5.28 -14.26
CA GLY A 164 2.99 -4.79 -15.29
C GLY A 164 2.82 -5.53 -16.63
N ASP A 165 3.10 -4.84 -17.72
CA ASP A 165 3.16 -5.38 -19.08
C ASP A 165 4.30 -6.41 -19.21
N GLU A 166 3.94 -7.61 -19.66
CA GLU A 166 4.84 -8.77 -19.73
C GLU A 166 5.44 -9.00 -21.11
N THR A 167 5.26 -8.08 -22.06
CA THR A 167 5.77 -8.26 -23.44
C THR A 167 7.29 -8.34 -23.53
N GLY A 168 8.04 -8.04 -22.46
CA GLY A 168 9.51 -8.08 -22.47
C GLY A 168 10.14 -7.07 -23.44
N THR A 169 9.35 -6.20 -24.08
CA THR A 169 9.81 -5.24 -25.07
C THR A 169 10.37 -3.96 -24.46
N GLY A 170 10.44 -3.83 -23.13
CA GLY A 170 10.95 -2.63 -22.43
C GLY A 170 10.23 -1.33 -22.82
N ARG A 171 8.96 -1.42 -23.24
CA ARG A 171 8.21 -0.30 -23.83
C ARG A 171 7.02 0.18 -23.00
N SER A 172 6.79 -0.37 -21.81
CA SER A 172 5.69 0.02 -20.94
C SER A 172 6.19 0.75 -19.69
N SER A 173 5.79 2.01 -19.58
CA SER A 173 6.41 3.08 -18.79
C SER A 173 5.69 3.38 -17.47
N ILE A 174 4.84 2.47 -17.02
CA ILE A 174 4.19 2.44 -15.68
C ILE A 174 4.35 1.05 -15.06
N ALA A 175 4.35 0.03 -15.92
CA ALA A 175 4.60 -1.38 -15.61
C ALA A 175 6.06 -1.71 -15.25
N GLU A 176 6.97 -0.77 -15.45
CA GLU A 176 8.33 -0.84 -14.95
C GLU A 176 8.31 -0.70 -13.42
N GLU A 177 8.19 -1.88 -12.79
CA GLU A 177 8.47 -2.24 -11.41
C GLU A 177 7.59 -1.60 -10.33
N ILE A 178 6.37 -2.11 -10.21
CA ILE A 178 5.75 -2.25 -8.89
C ILE A 178 6.63 -3.21 -8.07
N SER A 179 7.66 -2.66 -7.43
CA SER A 179 8.53 -3.41 -6.52
C SER A 179 7.87 -3.47 -5.15
N VAL A 180 7.65 -4.71 -4.73
CA VAL A 180 7.01 -5.12 -3.47
C VAL A 180 7.93 -6.04 -2.68
N ASP A 181 9.23 -6.02 -2.99
CA ASP A 181 10.24 -6.89 -2.39
C ASP A 181 10.32 -6.72 -0.86
N GLY A 182 9.87 -5.58 -0.33
CA GLY A 182 9.75 -5.34 1.10
C GLY A 182 8.72 -6.21 1.82
N LEU A 183 7.81 -6.88 1.10
CA LEU A 183 6.86 -7.84 1.69
C LEU A 183 7.55 -8.91 2.54
N VAL A 184 8.78 -9.31 2.18
CA VAL A 184 9.57 -10.32 2.93
C VAL A 184 10.07 -9.83 4.30
N GLN A 185 9.84 -8.55 4.63
CA GLN A 185 10.21 -7.94 5.91
C GLN A 185 9.01 -7.78 6.84
N LEU A 186 7.78 -7.93 6.33
CA LEU A 186 6.56 -7.83 7.12
C LEU A 186 6.22 -9.21 7.70
N ARG A 187 6.41 -9.36 9.02
CA ARG A 187 6.32 -10.66 9.73
C ARG A 187 5.15 -10.75 10.73
N HIS A 188 4.24 -9.80 10.67
CA HIS A 188 3.13 -9.67 11.61
C HIS A 188 1.77 -9.64 10.91
N LEU A 189 1.70 -10.04 9.63
CA LEU A 189 0.49 -9.98 8.83
C LEU A 189 -0.54 -10.99 9.32
N THR A 190 -1.74 -10.48 9.62
CA THR A 190 -2.98 -11.23 9.79
C THR A 190 -3.86 -11.13 8.56
N CYS A 191 -3.70 -10.07 7.77
CA CYS A 191 -4.46 -9.84 6.54
C CYS A 191 -3.54 -9.40 5.41
N LEU A 192 -3.52 -10.17 4.33
CA LEU A 192 -2.86 -9.83 3.07
C LEU A 192 -3.89 -9.86 1.93
N VAL A 193 -4.18 -8.69 1.37
CA VAL A 193 -4.95 -8.54 0.13
C VAL A 193 -4.02 -8.00 -0.94
N TRP A 194 -3.90 -8.70 -2.05
CA TRP A 194 -3.09 -8.23 -3.17
C TRP A 194 -3.69 -8.58 -4.53
N HIS A 195 -4.06 -7.53 -5.26
CA HIS A 195 -4.56 -7.59 -6.62
C HIS A 195 -3.52 -7.08 -7.62
N GLY A 196 -3.48 -7.71 -8.80
CA GLY A 196 -2.55 -7.38 -9.88
C GLY A 196 -1.21 -8.10 -9.76
N ILE A 197 -1.19 -9.30 -9.19
CA ILE A 197 0.04 -10.07 -9.00
C ILE A 197 0.54 -10.57 -10.37
N CYS A 198 1.83 -10.36 -10.64
CA CYS A 198 2.57 -10.95 -11.75
C CYS A 198 3.36 -12.17 -11.21
N PRO A 199 2.93 -13.42 -11.47
CA PRO A 199 3.60 -14.63 -10.98
C PRO A 199 5.11 -14.65 -11.26
N ARG A 200 5.54 -14.37 -12.50
CA ARG A 200 6.96 -14.43 -12.89
C ARG A 200 7.86 -13.54 -12.04
N ARG A 201 7.38 -12.38 -11.63
CA ARG A 201 8.15 -11.40 -10.85
C ARG A 201 7.95 -11.56 -9.35
N HIS A 202 6.72 -11.85 -8.93
CA HIS A 202 6.32 -11.75 -7.53
C HIS A 202 6.28 -13.09 -6.80
N ALA A 203 6.37 -14.23 -7.49
CA ALA A 203 6.20 -15.55 -6.88
C ALA A 203 7.11 -15.78 -5.66
N LEU A 204 8.42 -15.47 -5.78
CA LEU A 204 9.37 -15.70 -4.67
C LEU A 204 9.08 -14.82 -3.45
N VAL A 205 8.80 -13.53 -3.70
CA VAL A 205 8.48 -12.56 -2.64
C VAL A 205 7.18 -12.94 -1.94
N LEU A 206 6.17 -13.35 -2.73
CA LEU A 206 4.87 -13.78 -2.23
C LEU A 206 4.97 -15.08 -1.42
N ASP A 207 5.63 -16.13 -1.93
CA ASP A 207 5.88 -17.39 -1.20
C ASP A 207 6.59 -17.12 0.12
N THR A 208 7.64 -16.30 0.09
CA THR A 208 8.41 -15.94 1.30
C THR A 208 7.53 -15.23 2.33
N CYS A 209 6.76 -14.23 1.91
CA CYS A 209 5.87 -13.46 2.77
C CYS A 209 4.79 -14.36 3.38
N ILE A 210 4.14 -15.20 2.57
CA ILE A 210 3.10 -16.14 3.02
C ILE A 210 3.66 -17.12 4.05
N ARG A 211 4.81 -17.73 3.79
CA ARG A 211 5.43 -18.70 4.73
C ARG A 211 5.75 -18.06 6.08
N GLN A 212 6.34 -16.88 6.08
CA GLN A 212 6.71 -16.17 7.32
C GLN A 212 5.50 -15.77 8.17
N ASN A 213 4.34 -15.56 7.54
CA ASN A 213 3.11 -15.15 8.23
C ASN A 213 2.07 -16.29 8.32
N SER A 214 2.42 -17.51 7.91
CA SER A 214 1.49 -18.64 7.82
C SER A 214 0.75 -18.95 9.13
N GLY A 215 1.46 -18.83 10.25
CA GLY A 215 0.90 -19.01 11.59
C GLY A 215 0.04 -17.85 12.10
N THR A 216 0.02 -16.68 11.44
CA THR A 216 -0.74 -15.49 11.87
C THR A 216 -1.80 -15.05 10.88
N LEU A 217 -1.70 -15.46 9.61
CA LEU A 217 -2.63 -15.07 8.56
C LEU A 217 -4.04 -15.61 8.84
N GLU A 218 -4.98 -14.68 8.96
CA GLU A 218 -6.42 -14.92 9.08
C GLU A 218 -7.13 -14.69 7.75
N ARG A 219 -6.64 -13.77 6.92
CA ARG A 219 -7.20 -13.44 5.61
C ARG A 219 -6.12 -13.37 4.54
N LEU A 220 -6.34 -14.09 3.45
CA LEU A 220 -5.50 -14.08 2.25
C LEU A 220 -6.39 -13.91 1.01
N ASP A 221 -6.26 -12.78 0.31
CA ASP A 221 -6.95 -12.51 -0.97
C ASP A 221 -5.90 -12.18 -2.04
N LEU A 222 -5.64 -13.13 -2.93
CA LEU A 222 -4.60 -13.02 -3.95
C LEU A 222 -5.23 -13.11 -5.33
N ARG A 223 -5.05 -12.06 -6.11
CA ARG A 223 -5.57 -11.97 -7.48
C ARG A 223 -4.47 -11.68 -8.47
N PHE A 224 -4.16 -12.69 -9.27
CA PHE A 224 -3.17 -12.62 -10.31
C PHE A 224 -3.74 -11.96 -11.56
N SER A 225 -2.86 -11.40 -12.37
CA SER A 225 -3.23 -10.87 -13.69
C SER A 225 -3.44 -11.99 -14.69
N ARG A 226 -4.58 -11.95 -15.41
CA ARG A 226 -4.91 -12.92 -16.47
C ARG A 226 -3.82 -13.03 -17.53
N ARG A 227 -3.23 -11.90 -17.94
CA ARG A 227 -2.18 -11.86 -18.97
C ARG A 227 -0.92 -12.64 -18.59
N ALA A 228 -0.71 -12.84 -17.29
CA ALA A 228 0.45 -13.56 -16.78
C ALA A 228 0.24 -15.07 -16.73
N VAL A 229 -1.01 -15.52 -16.61
CA VAL A 229 -1.39 -16.93 -16.59
C VAL A 229 -1.10 -17.58 -17.95
N ASP A 230 -1.42 -16.87 -19.04
CA ASP A 230 -1.26 -17.37 -20.41
C ASP A 230 0.20 -17.51 -20.86
N ARG A 231 1.16 -16.99 -20.08
CA ARG A 231 2.57 -16.91 -20.46
C ARG A 231 3.53 -17.52 -19.47
N THR A 232 3.12 -17.92 -18.28
CA THR A 232 4.02 -18.62 -17.36
C THR A 232 4.42 -19.99 -17.91
N PRO A 233 5.67 -20.23 -18.36
CA PRO A 233 6.17 -21.59 -18.41
C PRO A 233 6.08 -22.13 -16.98
N SER A 234 5.68 -23.39 -16.84
CA SER A 234 5.62 -24.13 -15.59
C SER A 234 6.76 -23.72 -14.66
N VAL A 235 6.48 -22.93 -13.63
CA VAL A 235 7.42 -22.71 -12.52
C VAL A 235 7.37 -23.97 -11.66
N ALA A 236 7.76 -25.09 -12.26
CA ALA A 236 7.97 -26.36 -11.60
C ALA A 236 9.29 -26.29 -10.85
N ARG A 237 9.36 -25.49 -9.78
CA ARG A 237 10.43 -25.55 -8.77
C ARG A 237 9.92 -25.11 -7.40
N ALA A 238 9.05 -25.93 -6.83
CA ALA A 238 8.98 -26.14 -5.39
C ALA A 238 8.99 -27.66 -5.13
N HIS A 239 9.95 -28.36 -5.72
CA HIS A 239 10.35 -29.68 -5.21
C HIS A 239 11.17 -29.43 -3.93
N ASP A 240 10.85 -30.15 -2.84
CA ASP A 240 11.45 -30.10 -1.50
C ASP A 240 11.18 -28.87 -0.62
N ARG A 241 9.91 -28.45 -0.47
CA ARG A 241 9.55 -27.64 0.71
C ARG A 241 8.37 -28.23 1.43
N ASP A 242 8.48 -28.26 2.76
CA ASP A 242 7.39 -28.69 3.63
C ASP A 242 6.11 -27.91 3.33
N PRO A 243 4.96 -28.59 3.41
CA PRO A 243 3.66 -27.94 3.25
C PRO A 243 3.52 -26.81 4.27
N VAL A 244 2.96 -25.69 3.80
CA VAL A 244 2.69 -24.53 4.67
C VAL A 244 1.35 -24.76 5.35
N GLU A 245 1.37 -24.84 6.68
CA GLU A 245 0.15 -24.95 7.49
C GLU A 245 -0.36 -23.56 7.86
N PHE A 246 -1.66 -23.34 7.69
CA PHE A 246 -2.33 -22.11 8.05
C PHE A 246 -3.29 -22.34 9.22
N SER A 247 -2.77 -22.28 10.44
CA SER A 247 -3.54 -22.58 11.65
C SER A 247 -4.68 -21.58 11.94
N ASN A 248 -4.56 -20.35 11.44
CA ASN A 248 -5.49 -19.25 11.74
C ASN A 248 -6.30 -18.75 10.55
N LEU A 249 -6.13 -19.33 9.35
CA LEU A 249 -6.73 -18.82 8.12
C LEU A 249 -8.24 -19.06 8.10
N ARG A 250 -9.00 -17.97 8.02
CA ARG A 250 -10.47 -17.96 8.00
C ARG A 250 -11.04 -17.59 6.64
N MET A 251 -10.29 -16.82 5.85
CA MET A 251 -10.71 -16.35 4.53
C MET A 251 -9.60 -16.53 3.51
N LEU A 252 -9.89 -17.30 2.47
CA LEU A 252 -9.01 -17.51 1.33
C LEU A 252 -9.75 -17.16 0.04
N THR A 253 -9.21 -16.20 -0.70
CA THR A 253 -9.64 -15.86 -2.06
C THR A 253 -8.45 -15.99 -2.98
N LEU A 254 -8.59 -16.78 -4.04
CA LEU A 254 -7.58 -16.98 -5.07
C LEU A 254 -8.22 -16.75 -6.44
N GLU A 255 -7.71 -15.80 -7.21
CA GLU A 255 -8.22 -15.49 -8.57
C GLU A 255 -7.10 -15.50 -9.60
N ASN A 256 -7.36 -16.12 -10.76
CA ASN A 256 -6.42 -16.26 -11.89
C ASN A 256 -5.07 -16.91 -11.50
N VAL A 257 -5.06 -17.86 -10.56
CA VAL A 257 -3.83 -18.58 -10.19
C VAL A 257 -3.30 -19.37 -11.39
N PRO A 258 -2.01 -19.27 -11.76
CA PRO A 258 -1.44 -20.09 -12.80
C PRO A 258 -1.44 -21.55 -12.34
N ILE A 259 -2.32 -22.36 -12.91
CA ILE A 259 -2.34 -23.80 -12.66
C ILE A 259 -1.27 -24.42 -13.56
N SER A 260 -0.29 -25.10 -12.96
CA SER A 260 0.60 -25.98 -13.71
C SER A 260 -0.22 -27.20 -14.13
N GLU A 261 -0.46 -27.38 -15.42
CA GLU A 261 -0.90 -28.68 -15.94
C GLU A 261 0.27 -29.65 -15.76
N SER A 262 0.25 -30.41 -14.67
CA SER A 262 1.07 -31.61 -14.51
C SER A 262 0.30 -32.74 -15.17
N GLY A 263 0.73 -33.14 -16.37
CA GLY A 263 0.47 -34.49 -16.90
C GLY A 263 1.39 -35.51 -16.26
#